data_AF-H0A3M4-F1
#
_entry.id   AF-H0A3M4-F1
#
_cell.length_a   1.000
_cell.length_b   1.000
_cell.length_c   1.000
_cell.angle_alpha   90.00
_cell.angle_beta   90.00
_cell.angle_gamma   90.00
#
_symmetry.space_group_name_H-M   'P 1'
#
loop_
_entity.id
_entity.type
_entity.pdbx_description
1 polymer ?
#
loop_
_entity_poly.entity_id
_entity_poly.type
_entity_poly.pdbx_seq_one_letter_code
_entity_poly.pdbx_strand_id
1 'polypeptide(L)'
;MSSVMTWSLDARTPVRLLESATEAPPGAVVLAEDGAPLPAGHARVERYATPVETPHPIGCACCQPRNPVSIALDRLFLARMRGDAPWFKEVVALAHSETGRAAIAAALEGDSVTAARFRRP
;
A
#
# COMPACT_ATOMS: atom_id res chain seq x y z
N MET A 1 -14.64 -26.81 -17.71
CA MET A 1 -14.79 -25.94 -16.53
C MET A 1 -14.61 -24.51 -17.00
N SER A 2 -15.72 -23.83 -17.33
CA SER A 2 -15.64 -22.44 -17.80
C SER A 2 -15.27 -21.54 -16.63
N SER A 3 -14.12 -20.90 -16.72
CA SER A 3 -13.70 -19.88 -15.78
C SER A 3 -14.64 -18.69 -15.95
N VAL A 4 -15.47 -18.40 -14.95
CA VAL A 4 -16.36 -17.23 -14.96
C VAL A 4 -15.46 -16.00 -14.88
N MET A 5 -15.46 -15.18 -15.94
CA MET A 5 -14.82 -13.87 -15.91
C MET A 5 -15.61 -12.96 -14.98
N THR A 6 -15.21 -12.91 -13.72
CA THR A 6 -15.78 -11.97 -12.74
C THR A 6 -15.24 -10.58 -13.04
N TRP A 7 -16.05 -9.76 -13.71
CA TRP A 7 -15.77 -8.35 -13.89
C TRP A 7 -15.99 -7.62 -12.56
N SER A 8 -14.96 -6.96 -12.04
CA SER A 8 -15.08 -6.04 -10.92
C SER A 8 -15.40 -4.64 -11.45
N LEU A 9 -16.53 -4.07 -11.05
CA LEU A 9 -16.85 -2.65 -11.31
C LEU A 9 -15.95 -1.70 -10.51
N ASP A 10 -15.28 -2.22 -9.48
CA ASP A 10 -14.31 -1.46 -8.70
C ASP A 10 -12.91 -1.60 -9.32
N ALA A 11 -12.44 -0.50 -9.91
CA ALA A 11 -11.11 -0.40 -10.52
C ALA A 11 -9.98 -0.14 -9.49
N ARG A 12 -10.32 0.06 -8.21
CA ARG A 12 -9.33 0.30 -7.16
C ARG A 12 -8.52 -0.95 -6.88
N THR A 13 -7.22 -0.75 -6.68
CA THR A 13 -6.28 -1.84 -6.41
C THR A 13 -6.43 -2.31 -4.96
N PRO A 14 -6.74 -3.58 -4.70
CA PRO A 14 -6.75 -4.15 -3.36
C PRO A 14 -5.40 -4.02 -2.67
N VAL A 15 -5.40 -3.69 -1.38
CA VAL A 15 -4.24 -3.70 -0.50
C VAL A 15 -4.46 -4.77 0.55
N ARG A 16 -3.79 -5.92 0.39
CA ARG A 16 -3.94 -7.09 1.26
C ARG A 16 -2.82 -7.11 2.29
N LEU A 17 -3.20 -6.99 3.55
CA LEU A 17 -2.28 -7.13 4.67
C LEU A 17 -1.93 -8.61 4.88
N LEU A 18 -0.65 -8.90 5.05
CA LEU A 18 -0.12 -10.22 5.37
C LEU A 18 0.57 -10.21 6.73
N GLU A 19 0.46 -11.32 7.45
CA GLU A 19 1.17 -11.52 8.73
C GLU A 19 2.63 -11.88 8.49
N SER A 20 2.93 -12.64 7.43
CA SER A 20 4.29 -13.01 7.06
C SER A 20 4.62 -12.70 5.60
N ALA A 21 5.87 -12.27 5.37
CA ALA A 21 6.43 -12.12 4.04
C ALA A 21 6.40 -13.43 3.23
N THR A 22 6.47 -14.60 3.87
CA THR A 22 6.46 -15.90 3.17
C THR A 22 5.14 -16.22 2.49
N GLU A 23 4.05 -15.55 2.85
CA GLU A 23 2.73 -15.74 2.27
C GLU A 23 2.54 -14.89 0.99
N ALA A 24 3.48 -14.01 0.68
CA ALA A 24 3.38 -13.17 -0.50
C ALA A 24 3.60 -14.01 -1.77
N PRO A 25 2.78 -13.81 -2.83
CA PRO A 25 3.01 -14.48 -4.10
C PRO A 25 4.34 -14.04 -4.72
N PRO A 26 4.98 -14.90 -5.54
CA PRO A 26 6.16 -14.51 -6.31
C PRO A 26 5.87 -13.27 -7.17
N GLY A 27 6.80 -12.31 -7.22
CA GLY A 27 6.61 -11.06 -7.96
C GLY A 27 5.62 -10.09 -7.32
N ALA A 28 5.30 -10.25 -6.03
CA ALA A 28 4.43 -9.30 -5.33
C ALA A 28 4.97 -7.86 -5.40
N VAL A 29 4.05 -6.91 -5.55
CA VAL A 29 4.31 -5.49 -5.30
C VAL A 29 3.98 -5.20 -3.84
N VAL A 30 4.97 -4.69 -3.12
CA VAL A 30 4.95 -4.66 -1.66
C VAL A 30 4.94 -3.23 -1.14
N LEU A 31 4.01 -2.95 -0.23
CA LEU A 31 4.08 -1.83 0.70
C LEU A 31 4.63 -2.38 2.01
N ALA A 32 5.80 -1.91 2.45
CA ALA A 32 6.45 -2.43 3.66
C ALA A 32 6.69 -1.34 4.71
N GLU A 33 6.35 -1.62 5.95
CA GLU A 33 6.86 -0.84 7.09
C GLU A 33 8.39 -0.92 7.12
N ASP A 34 9.06 0.17 7.48
CA ASP A 34 10.51 0.16 7.68
C ASP A 34 10.91 -0.91 8.70
N GLY A 35 11.87 -1.76 8.32
CA GLY A 35 12.29 -2.91 9.11
C GLY A 35 11.43 -4.18 8.96
N ALA A 36 10.27 -4.12 8.28
CA ALA A 36 9.50 -5.34 8.00
C ALA A 36 10.30 -6.30 7.10
N PRO A 37 10.26 -7.62 7.37
CA PRO A 37 10.85 -8.61 6.48
C PRO A 37 10.16 -8.55 5.11
N LEU A 38 10.94 -8.70 4.04
CA LEU A 38 10.45 -8.65 2.66
C LEU A 38 10.36 -10.06 2.07
N PRO A 39 9.39 -10.32 1.18
CA PRO A 39 9.35 -11.57 0.44
C PRO A 39 10.51 -11.68 -0.53
N ALA A 40 11.05 -12.89 -0.68
CA ALA A 40 12.00 -13.19 -1.73
C ALA A 40 11.33 -13.04 -3.11
N GLY A 41 12.03 -12.43 -4.07
CA GLY A 41 11.51 -12.29 -5.44
C GLY A 41 10.34 -11.31 -5.58
N HIS A 42 10.23 -10.30 -4.72
CA HIS A 42 9.29 -9.18 -4.92
C HIS A 42 9.59 -8.44 -6.23
N ALA A 43 8.54 -7.94 -6.89
CA ALA A 43 8.68 -7.15 -8.11
C ALA A 43 9.04 -5.69 -7.81
N ARG A 44 8.48 -5.13 -6.73
CA ARG A 44 8.73 -3.77 -6.28
C ARG A 44 8.40 -3.62 -4.81
N VAL A 45 9.12 -2.74 -4.12
CA VAL A 45 8.84 -2.38 -2.73
C VAL A 45 8.78 -0.85 -2.63
N GLU A 46 7.74 -0.34 -1.99
CA GLU A 46 7.76 1.01 -1.42
C GLU A 46 7.69 0.90 0.09
N ARG A 47 8.57 1.64 0.76
CA ARG A 47 8.66 1.66 2.21
C ARG A 47 7.95 2.87 2.79
N TYR A 48 7.42 2.70 3.99
CA TYR A 48 6.92 3.80 4.81
C TYR A 48 7.50 3.69 6.22
N ALA A 49 7.84 4.85 6.78
CA ALA A 49 8.22 4.95 8.17
C ALA A 49 6.98 4.78 9.06
N THR A 50 7.12 4.08 10.17
CA THR A 50 6.09 4.05 11.22
C THR A 50 5.77 5.49 11.63
N PRO A 51 4.49 5.92 11.62
CA PRO A 51 4.14 7.27 12.04
C PRO A 51 4.59 7.54 13.47
N VAL A 52 5.23 8.69 13.69
CA VAL A 52 5.56 9.19 15.03
C VAL A 52 4.37 9.93 15.61
N GLU A 53 4.09 9.76 16.92
CA GLU A 53 2.94 10.35 17.60
C GLU A 53 2.90 11.88 17.55
N THR A 54 4.07 12.52 17.41
CA THR A 54 4.20 13.97 17.26
C THR A 54 4.66 14.32 15.84
N PRO A 55 3.77 14.34 14.84
CA PRO A 55 4.11 14.90 13.55
C PRO A 55 4.41 16.39 13.73
N HIS A 56 5.60 16.84 13.33
CA HIS A 56 5.91 18.27 13.36
C HIS A 56 4.94 19.03 12.45
N PRO A 57 4.34 20.14 12.90
CA PRO A 57 3.40 20.91 12.10
C PRO A 57 4.19 21.73 11.06
N ILE A 58 4.41 21.15 9.89
CA ILE A 58 4.91 21.88 8.72
C ILE A 58 3.91 21.69 7.59
N GLY A 59 3.16 22.77 7.29
CA GLY A 59 2.25 22.85 6.15
C GLY A 59 0.91 23.52 6.49
N CYS A 60 0.28 24.14 5.49
CA CYS A 60 -1.12 24.57 5.58
C CYS A 60 -2.05 23.37 5.82
N ALA A 61 -3.30 23.58 6.23
CA ALA A 61 -4.29 22.50 6.38
C ALA A 61 -4.43 21.62 5.12
N CYS A 62 -4.21 22.19 3.93
CA CYS A 62 -4.19 21.48 2.64
C CYS A 62 -2.93 20.65 2.37
N CYS A 63 -1.84 20.91 3.10
CA CYS A 63 -0.53 20.26 2.98
C CYS A 63 -0.12 19.57 4.29
N GLN A 64 -1.05 19.32 5.23
CA GLN A 64 -0.77 18.51 6.42
C GLN A 64 -0.01 17.26 5.99
N PRO A 65 1.05 16.85 6.73
CA PRO A 65 1.87 15.72 6.33
C PRO A 65 0.97 14.51 6.14
N ARG A 66 0.74 14.14 4.88
CA ARG A 66 -0.07 12.98 4.52
C ARG A 66 0.56 11.78 5.19
N ASN A 67 -0.29 10.84 5.62
CA ASN A 67 0.14 9.58 6.20
C ASN A 67 1.28 8.97 5.35
N PRO A 68 2.42 8.57 5.94
CA PRO A 68 3.53 7.95 5.22
C PRO A 68 3.10 6.79 4.31
N VAL A 69 2.09 6.01 4.73
CA VAL A 69 1.50 4.95 3.91
C VAL A 69 0.82 5.50 2.66
N SER A 70 0.06 6.60 2.77
CA SER A 70 -0.59 7.23 1.62
C SER A 70 0.44 7.72 0.59
N ILE A 71 1.58 8.24 1.06
CA ILE A 71 2.69 8.66 0.18
C ILE A 71 3.34 7.46 -0.51
N ALA A 72 3.60 6.37 0.22
CA ALA A 72 4.18 5.15 -0.36
C ALA A 72 3.23 4.48 -1.38
N LEU A 73 1.93 4.44 -1.07
CA LEU A 73 0.90 3.95 -2.00
C LEU A 73 0.81 4.82 -3.27
N ASP A 74 0.93 6.15 -3.14
CA ASP A 74 0.97 7.05 -4.30
C ASP A 74 2.17 6.74 -5.21
N ARG A 75 3.35 6.47 -4.64
CA ARG A 75 4.53 6.05 -5.42
C ARG A 75 4.31 4.73 -6.15
N LEU A 76 3.68 3.74 -5.52
CA LEU A 76 3.31 2.48 -6.18
C LEU A 76 2.33 2.71 -7.34
N PHE A 77 1.33 3.57 -7.14
CA PHE A 77 0.38 3.92 -8.18
C PHE A 77 1.06 4.60 -9.37
N LEU A 78 1.90 5.61 -9.11
CA LEU A 78 2.63 6.33 -10.14
C LEU A 78 3.59 5.41 -10.91
N ALA A 79 4.28 4.50 -10.21
CA ALA A 79 5.14 3.51 -10.85
C ALA A 79 4.37 2.63 -11.84
N ARG A 80 3.17 2.17 -11.45
CA ARG A 80 2.29 1.42 -12.35
C ARG A 80 1.86 2.26 -13.56
N MET A 81 1.46 3.51 -13.35
CA MET A 81 0.98 4.39 -14.44
C MET A 81 2.08 4.77 -15.43
N ARG A 82 3.33 4.82 -14.97
CA ARG A 82 4.50 5.14 -15.80
C ARG A 82 5.13 3.93 -16.47
N GLY A 83 4.76 2.72 -16.07
CA GLY A 83 5.40 1.48 -16.52
C GLY A 83 6.70 1.14 -15.78
N ASP A 84 6.98 1.82 -14.65
CA ASP A 84 8.15 1.58 -13.80
C ASP A 84 7.95 0.37 -12.84
N ALA A 85 6.84 -0.34 -12.97
CA ALA A 85 6.52 -1.57 -12.26
C ALA A 85 5.79 -2.55 -13.21
N PRO A 86 6.01 -3.87 -13.07
CA PRO A 86 5.17 -4.86 -13.76
C PRO A 86 3.70 -4.65 -13.44
N TRP A 87 2.80 -5.11 -14.32
CA TRP A 87 1.38 -5.06 -14.02
C TRP A 87 1.05 -5.95 -12.82
N PHE A 88 0.37 -5.38 -11.83
CA PHE A 88 -0.11 -6.09 -10.64
C PHE A 88 -1.60 -5.84 -10.42
N LYS A 89 -2.25 -6.81 -9.77
CA LYS A 89 -3.68 -6.77 -9.44
C LYS A 89 -3.95 -6.44 -7.99
N GLU A 90 -2.95 -6.53 -7.12
CA GLU A 90 -3.02 -6.23 -5.69
C GLU A 90 -1.67 -5.67 -5.21
N VAL A 91 -1.71 -4.95 -4.10
CA VAL A 91 -0.53 -4.59 -3.30
C VAL A 91 -0.53 -5.46 -2.05
N VAL A 92 0.59 -6.08 -1.75
CA VAL A 92 0.81 -6.78 -0.49
C VAL A 92 1.35 -5.79 0.54
N ALA A 93 0.65 -5.63 1.66
CA ALA A 93 1.12 -4.81 2.77
C ALA A 93 1.76 -5.69 3.85
N LEU A 94 2.93 -5.28 4.33
CA LEU A 94 3.66 -5.92 5.41
C LEU A 94 3.96 -4.87 6.49
N ALA A 95 3.39 -5.07 7.67
CA ALA A 95 3.63 -4.24 8.85
C ALA A 95 4.05 -5.16 10.00
N HIS A 96 5.12 -4.81 10.71
CA HIS A 96 5.59 -5.58 11.86
C HIS A 96 5.06 -5.00 13.18
N SER A 97 4.55 -3.76 13.17
CA SER A 97 3.99 -3.11 14.35
C SER A 97 2.47 -2.88 14.23
N GLU A 98 1.80 -2.78 15.39
CA GLU A 98 0.38 -2.37 15.47
C GLU A 98 0.17 -0.97 14.89
N THR A 99 1.09 -0.04 15.19
CA THR A 99 1.05 1.33 14.67
C THR A 99 1.15 1.34 13.14
N GLY A 100 1.96 0.48 12.55
CA GLY A 100 2.05 0.31 11.09
C GLY A 100 0.74 -0.20 10.49
N ARG A 101 0.10 -1.22 11.11
CA ARG A 101 -1.22 -1.72 10.67
C ARG A 101 -2.30 -0.64 10.77
N ALA A 102 -2.33 0.11 11.88
CA ALA A 102 -3.23 1.24 12.06
C ALA A 102 -2.98 2.36 11.04
N ALA A 103 -1.72 2.63 10.70
CA ALA A 103 -1.37 3.60 9.66
C ALA A 103 -1.89 3.18 8.28
N ILE A 104 -1.81 1.90 7.92
CA ILE A 104 -2.38 1.38 6.68
C ILE A 104 -3.91 1.55 6.68
N ALA A 105 -4.57 1.20 7.77
CA ALA A 105 -6.01 1.36 7.91
C ALA A 105 -6.43 2.83 7.74
N ALA A 106 -5.76 3.75 8.45
CA ALA A 106 -6.01 5.18 8.39
C ALA A 106 -5.77 5.77 6.99
N ALA A 107 -4.77 5.29 6.24
CA ALA A 107 -4.54 5.72 4.86
C ALA A 107 -5.68 5.29 3.93
N LEU A 108 -6.17 4.05 4.07
CA LEU A 108 -7.23 3.52 3.21
C LEU A 108 -8.61 4.14 3.51
N GLU A 109 -8.85 4.59 4.75
CA GLU A 109 -10.12 5.18 5.19
C GLU A 109 -10.14 6.71 5.13
N GLY A 110 -9.05 7.36 5.54
CA GLY A 110 -9.00 8.80 5.80
C GLY A 110 -8.37 9.65 4.69
N ASP A 111 -7.57 9.06 3.80
CA ASP A 111 -6.96 9.80 2.69
C ASP A 111 -7.76 9.63 1.41
N SER A 112 -8.36 10.72 0.94
CA SER A 112 -9.27 10.73 -0.23
C SER A 112 -8.60 10.24 -1.52
N VAL A 113 -7.32 10.54 -1.72
CA VAL A 113 -6.57 10.13 -2.92
C VAL A 113 -6.22 8.64 -2.84
N THR A 114 -5.83 8.15 -1.68
CA THR A 114 -5.60 6.73 -1.43
C THR A 114 -6.91 5.94 -1.62
N ALA A 115 -8.02 6.36 -1.01
CA ALA A 115 -9.32 5.69 -1.10
C ALA A 115 -9.91 5.67 -2.52
N ALA A 116 -9.53 6.63 -3.37
CA ALA A 116 -9.93 6.66 -4.78
C ALA A 116 -9.16 5.66 -5.67
N ARG A 117 -7.99 5.18 -5.23
CA ARG A 117 -7.09 4.32 -6.02
C ARG A 117 -6.90 2.93 -5.44
N PHE A 118 -7.08 2.80 -4.14
CA PHE A 118 -6.84 1.60 -3.37
C PHE A 118 -8.06 1.26 -2.52
N ARG A 119 -8.18 -0.02 -2.18
CA ARG A 119 -9.24 -0.52 -1.30
C ARG A 119 -8.73 -1.65 -0.42
N ARG A 120 -9.45 -1.93 0.66
CA ARG A 120 -9.31 -3.21 1.37
C ARG A 120 -9.76 -4.36 0.44
N PRO A 121 -9.18 -5.58 0.58
CA PRO A 121 -9.55 -6.73 -0.23
C PRO A 121 -11.07 -6.97 -0.24
#